data_AF-A0A1H7VKX4-F1
#
_entry.id   AF-A0A1H7VKX4-F1
#
_cell.length_a   1.000
_cell.length_b   1.000
_cell.length_c   1.000
_cell.angle_alpha   90.00
_cell.angle_beta   90.00
_cell.angle_gamma   90.00
#
_symmetry.space_group_name_H-M   'P 1'
#
loop_
_entity.id
_entity.type
_entity.pdbx_description
1 polymer ?
#
loop_
_entity_poly.entity_id
_entity_poly.type
_entity_poly.pdbx_seq_one_letter_code
_entity_poly.pdbx_strand_id
1 'polypeptide(L)' 'MGRILKRLNDFEYQLTGAADHGVSEALYLDDPDGNGVELYWDRPKEEWPLNNLGEIDMFTKPLNLNNLLALAD' A
#
# COMPACT_ATOMS: atom_id res chain seq x y z
N MET A 1 -5.14 3.79 -3.81
CA MET A 1 -5.09 2.45 -3.17
C MET A 1 -6.45 1.95 -2.68
N GLY A 2 -7.19 2.70 -1.86
CA GLY A 2 -8.44 2.25 -1.22
C GLY A 2 -9.46 1.50 -2.10
N ARG A 3 -9.80 2.02 -3.29
CA ARG A 3 -10.72 1.33 -4.22
C ARG A 3 -10.26 -0.07 -4.64
N ILE A 4 -8.96 -0.28 -4.78
CA ILE A 4 -8.39 -1.59 -5.13
C ILE A 4 -8.51 -2.55 -3.93
N LEU A 5 -8.16 -2.09 -2.73
CA LEU A 5 -8.33 -2.87 -1.50
C LEU A 5 -9.79 -3.30 -1.31
N LYS A 6 -10.75 -2.38 -1.50
CA LYS A 6 -12.18 -2.69 -1.45
C LYS A 6 -12.55 -3.78 -2.46
N ARG A 7 -12.10 -3.66 -3.70
CA ARG A 7 -12.37 -4.67 -4.74
C ARG A 7 -11.80 -6.04 -4.38
N LEU A 8 -10.57 -6.10 -3.88
CA LEU A 8 -9.97 -7.37 -3.44
C LEU A 8 -10.81 -8.01 -2.32
N ASN A 9 -11.25 -7.22 -1.35
CA ASN A 9 -12.12 -7.67 -0.26
C ASN A 9 -13.50 -8.13 -0.74
N ASP A 10 -14.13 -7.41 -1.67
CA ASP A 10 -15.45 -7.78 -2.24
C ASP A 10 -15.41 -9.14 -2.97
N PHE A 11 -14.23 -9.57 -3.44
CA PHE A 11 -13.99 -10.87 -4.06
C PHE A 11 -13.29 -11.88 -3.13
N GLU A 12 -13.20 -11.58 -1.83
CA GLU A 12 -12.54 -12.41 -0.80
C GLU A 12 -11.09 -12.80 -1.15
N TYR A 13 -10.41 -11.98 -1.95
CA TYR A 13 -9.04 -12.22 -2.40
C TYR A 13 -8.06 -11.99 -1.24
N GLN A 14 -7.24 -13.01 -0.95
CA GLN A 14 -6.34 -12.97 0.20
C GLN A 14 -5.11 -12.11 -0.09
N LEU A 15 -4.80 -11.22 0.85
CA LEU A 15 -3.53 -10.52 0.86
C LEU A 15 -2.48 -11.38 1.57
N THR A 16 -1.28 -11.43 1.01
CA THR A 16 -0.09 -12.01 1.66
C THR A 16 0.65 -10.99 2.51
N GLY A 17 0.38 -9.69 2.31
CA GLY A 17 0.92 -8.61 3.13
C GLY A 17 0.43 -7.23 2.70
N ALA A 18 0.80 -6.21 3.48
CA ALA A 18 0.62 -4.80 3.12
C ALA A 18 1.66 -3.94 3.86
N ALA A 19 2.19 -2.92 3.19
CA ALA A 19 3.23 -2.06 3.74
C ALA A 19 3.04 -0.58 3.37
N ASP A 20 3.37 0.29 4.33
CA ASP A 20 3.59 1.71 4.13
C ASP A 20 5.11 1.97 4.10
N HIS A 21 5.59 2.50 2.97
CA HIS A 21 6.99 2.82 2.76
C HIS A 21 7.37 4.28 3.01
N GLY A 22 6.41 5.09 3.45
CA GLY A 22 6.52 6.54 3.59
C GLY A 22 6.33 7.27 2.26
N VAL A 23 6.93 6.75 1.19
CA VAL A 23 6.84 7.29 -0.18
C VAL A 23 5.78 6.59 -1.03
N SER A 24 5.42 5.36 -0.67
CA SER A 24 4.45 4.54 -1.38
C SER A 24 3.69 3.62 -0.43
N GLU A 25 2.56 3.14 -0.89
CA GLU A 25 1.74 2.13 -0.20
C GLU A 25 1.66 0.89 -1.09
N ALA A 26 1.78 -0.29 -0.50
CA ALA A 26 1.80 -1.55 -1.22
C ALA A 26 0.85 -2.59 -0.61
N LEU A 27 0.16 -3.33 -1.49
CA LEU A 27 -0.59 -4.54 -1.17
C LEU A 27 0.08 -5.72 -1.88
N TYR A 28 0.29 -6.81 -1.14
CA TYR A 28 0.89 -8.03 -1.65
C TYR A 28 -0.16 -9.14 -1.68
N LEU A 29 -0.18 -9.91 -2.77
CA LEU A 29 -1.06 -11.04 -2.99
C LEU A 29 -0.39 -12.02 -3.95
N ASP A 30 -0.90 -13.25 -4.01
CA ASP A 30 -0.49 -14.21 -5.02
C ASP A 30 -1.52 -14.24 -6.16
N ASP A 31 -1.08 -14.34 -7.41
CA ASP A 31 -1.98 -14.61 -8.54
C ASP A 31 -2.52 -16.07 -8.50
N PRO A 32 -3.47 -16.46 -9.38
CA PRO A 32 -4.02 -17.82 -9.39
C PRO A 32 -2.99 -18.93 -9.66
N ASP A 33 -1.84 -18.61 -10.25
CA ASP A 33 -0.74 -19.54 -10.50
C ASP A 33 0.26 -19.59 -9.34
N GLY A 34 0.08 -18.76 -8.31
CA GLY A 34 0.93 -18.67 -7.12
C GLY A 34 2.14 -17.73 -7.29
N ASN A 35 2.17 -16.88 -8.31
CA ASN A 35 3.20 -15.86 -8.43
C ASN A 35 2.88 -14.67 -7.52
N GLY A 36 3.88 -14.20 -6.77
CA GLY A 36 3.72 -13.00 -5.96
C GLY A 36 3.52 -11.74 -6.82
N VAL A 37 2.48 -10.98 -6.51
CA VAL A 37 2.11 -9.71 -7.14
C VAL A 37 2.11 -8.60 -6.09
N GLU A 38 2.72 -7.47 -6.46
CA GLU A 38 2.69 -6.23 -5.68
C GLU A 38 1.85 -5.17 -6.42
N LEU A 39 0.81 -4.70 -5.76
CA LEU A 39 0.05 -3.52 -6.18
C LEU A 39 0.53 -2.35 -5.33
N TYR A 40 1.33 -1.47 -5.91
CA TYR A 40 1.84 -0.29 -5.23
C TYR A 40 1.27 1.02 -5.82
N TRP A 41 1.23 2.04 -4.97
CA TRP A 41 0.89 3.39 -5.36
C TRP A 41 1.86 4.37 -4.70
N ASP A 42 2.51 5.20 -5.52
CA ASP A 42 3.34 6.29 -5.03
C ASP A 42 2.47 7.43 -4.47
N ARG A 43 2.85 7.92 -3.29
CA ARG A 43 2.30 9.18 -2.78
C ARG A 43 2.78 10.34 -3.65
N PRO A 44 2.02 11.46 -3.71
CA PRO A 44 2.55 12.71 -4.24
C PRO A 44 3.92 13.02 -3.63
N LYS A 45 4.87 13.49 -4.44
CA LYS A 45 6.27 13.70 -3.98
C LYS A 45 6.37 14.72 -2.86
N GLU A 46 5.41 15.64 -2.80
CA GLU A 46 5.28 16.67 -1.77
C GLU A 46 4.92 16.08 -0.39
N GLU A 47 4.39 14.86 -0.36
CA GLU A 47 4.04 14.13 0.88
C GLU A 47 5.15 13.19 1.34
N TRP A 48 6.25 13.08 0.59
CA TRP A 48 7.33 12.16 0.94
C TRP A 48 8.04 12.63 2.20
N PRO A 49 8.29 11.72 3.16
CA PRO A 49 8.98 12.07 4.40
C PRO A 49 10.41 12.51 4.09
N LEU A 50 10.85 13.58 4.75
CA LEU A 50 12.21 14.07 4.69
C LEU A 50 12.85 14.00 6.07
N ASN A 51 14.11 13.62 6.14
CA ASN A 51 14.91 13.66 7.36
C ASN A 51 15.38 15.10 7.68
N ASN A 52 16.10 15.26 8.79
CA ASN A 52 16.63 16.56 9.23
C ASN A 52 17.66 17.20 8.26
N LEU A 53 18.15 16.44 7.28
CA LEU A 53 19.08 16.88 6.24
C LEU A 53 18.36 17.22 4.92
N GLY A 54 17.04 17.04 4.86
CA GLY A 54 16.23 17.27 3.66
C GLY A 54 16.28 16.13 2.65
N GLU A 55 16.73 14.94 3.05
CA GLU A 55 16.78 13.74 2.20
C GLU A 55 15.54 12.88 2.44
N ILE A 56 15.15 12.06 1.45
CA ILE A 56 14.00 11.16 1.57
C ILE A 56 14.23 10.13 2.68
N ASP A 57 13.29 10.03 3.61
CA ASP A 57 13.32 9.11 4.75
C ASP A 57 12.34 7.95 4.57
N MET A 58 12.69 7.00 3.69
CA MET A 58 11.88 5.80 3.47
C MET A 58 11.88 4.91 4.71
N PHE A 59 10.73 4.28 4.99
CA PHE A 59 10.60 3.29 6.05
C PHE A 59 9.82 2.06 5.56
N THR A 60 9.57 1.11 6.44
CA THR A 60 8.59 0.03 6.22
C THR A 60 7.79 -0.13 7.50
N LYS A 61 6.50 0.15 7.44
CA LYS A 61 5.57 0.02 8.57
C LYS A 61 4.31 -0.74 8.13
N PRO A 62 3.56 -1.34 9.07
CA PRO A 62 2.25 -1.91 8.76
C PRO A 62 1.33 -0.85 8.13
N LEU A 63 0.75 -1.17 6.98
CA LEU A 63 -0.21 -0.29 6.30
C LEU A 63 -1.55 -0.28 7.06
N ASN A 64 -2.15 0.90 7.21
CA ASN A 64 -3.46 1.02 7.86
C ASN A 64 -4.59 0.71 6.87
N LEU A 65 -4.97 -0.57 6.77
CA LEU A 65 -6.01 -1.05 5.85
C LEU A 65 -7.39 -0.45 6.13
N ASN A 66 -7.73 -0.20 7.40
CA ASN A 66 -9.01 0.41 7.78
C ASN A 66 -9.13 1.84 7.25
N ASN A 67 -8.05 2.61 7.32
CA ASN A 67 -8.01 3.96 6.76
C ASN A 67 -8.20 3.92 5.23
N LEU A 68 -7.51 3.01 4.54
CA LEU A 68 -7.64 2.86 3.10
C LEU A 68 -9.05 2.47 2.66
N LEU A 69 -9.71 1.57 3.39
CA LEU A 69 -11.10 1.20 3.12
C LEU A 69 -12.06 2.38 3.35
N ALA A 70 -11.82 3.22 4.35
CA ALA A 70 -12.63 4.40 4.61
C ALA A 70 -12.52 5.47 3.51
N LEU A 71 -11.44 5.46 2.71
CA LEU A 71 -11.21 6.35 1.57
C LEU A 71 -11.70 5.77 0.23
N ALA A 72 -12.30 4.57 0.24
CA ALA A 72 -12.75 3.87 -0.95
C ALA A 72 -14.19 4.24 -1.31
N ASP A 73 -14.41 5.49 -1.73
CA ASP A 73 -15.67 5.91 -2.38
C ASP A 73 -15.89 5.19 -3.73
#